data_AF-A0A369BLZ5-F1
#
_entry.id   AF-A0A369BLZ5-F1
#
_cell.length_a   1.000
_cell.length_b   1.000
_cell.length_c   1.000
_cell.angle_alpha   90.00
_cell.angle_beta   90.00
_cell.angle_gamma   90.00
#
_symmetry.space_group_name_H-M   'P 1'
#
loop_
_entity.id
_entity.type
_entity.pdbx_description
1 polymer ?
#
loop_
_entity_poly.entity_id
_entity_poly.type
_entity_poly.pdbx_seq_one_letter_code
_entity_poly.pdbx_strand_id
1 'polypeptide(L)'
;MALKEESNQKLSLLEKVSYGLGDTGSNLIYAVVTTYLTFYFTDVYGIGAAAVGTLLLVARLVDMLDSPIFGILIDKTNTRWGKSRPWILWSCFPFTIVTILLFMGPELSASGKLVYAYIFYIASNVLYTAVNNPLTTLLPSLSSDVQERTVANTFRMFGGQFGGLLVNLTLLPLVAFFGNGD
;
A
#
# COMPACT_ATOMS: atom_id res chain seq x y z
N MET A 1 13.54 -14.78 44.92
CA MET A 1 12.97 -15.39 43.70
C MET A 1 11.49 -15.03 43.67
N ALA A 2 11.16 -13.86 43.12
CA ALA A 2 9.78 -13.37 43.01
C ALA A 2 9.42 -13.35 41.53
N LEU A 3 8.52 -14.25 41.14
CA LEU A 3 7.95 -14.32 39.80
C LEU A 3 7.15 -13.05 39.56
N LYS A 4 7.72 -12.13 38.79
CA LYS A 4 7.01 -10.96 38.27
C LYS A 4 5.97 -11.50 37.30
N GLU A 5 4.71 -11.42 37.69
CA GLU A 5 3.54 -11.79 36.89
C GLU A 5 3.73 -11.35 35.43
N GLU A 6 3.77 -12.32 34.52
CA GLU A 6 3.68 -12.09 33.08
C GLU A 6 2.33 -11.43 32.82
N SER A 7 2.31 -10.10 32.69
CA SER A 7 1.14 -9.39 32.21
C SER A 7 0.86 -9.90 30.79
N ASN A 8 -0.09 -10.81 30.67
CA ASN A 8 -0.67 -11.28 29.44
C ASN A 8 -1.31 -10.07 28.73
N GLN A 9 -0.49 -9.33 27.97
CA GLN A 9 -0.89 -8.16 27.18
C GLN A 9 -1.71 -8.64 25.99
N LYS A 10 -2.96 -9.02 26.27
CA LYS A 10 -3.98 -9.29 25.26
C LYS A 10 -4.27 -7.98 24.54
N LEU A 11 -4.06 -7.97 23.24
CA LEU A 11 -4.38 -6.82 22.40
C LEU A 11 -5.89 -6.59 22.42
N SER A 12 -6.31 -5.35 22.61
CA SER A 12 -7.72 -4.98 22.51
C SER A 12 -8.22 -5.28 21.10
N LEU A 13 -9.48 -5.74 20.98
CA LEU A 13 -10.13 -5.92 19.68
C LEU A 13 -10.04 -4.64 18.83
N LEU A 14 -10.10 -3.47 19.46
CA LEU A 14 -10.00 -2.19 18.78
C LEU A 14 -8.61 -1.96 18.18
N GLU A 15 -7.55 -2.42 18.84
CA GLU A 15 -6.17 -2.33 18.34
C GLU A 15 -5.96 -3.31 17.17
N LYS A 16 -6.49 -4.53 17.27
CA LYS A 16 -6.44 -5.53 16.19
C LYS A 16 -7.17 -5.07 14.95
N VAL A 17 -8.37 -4.50 15.12
CA VAL A 17 -9.20 -3.98 14.03
C VAL A 17 -8.58 -2.73 13.42
N SER A 18 -8.09 -1.77 14.23
CA SER A 18 -7.45 -0.56 13.72
C SER A 18 -6.17 -0.86 12.95
N TYR A 19 -5.38 -1.82 13.43
CA TYR A 19 -4.20 -2.31 12.72
C TYR A 19 -4.57 -2.98 11.38
N GLY A 20 -5.60 -3.83 11.38
CA GLY A 20 -6.12 -4.45 10.16
C GLY A 20 -6.68 -3.44 9.15
N LEU A 21 -7.39 -2.41 9.62
CA LEU A 21 -7.97 -1.36 8.78
C LEU A 21 -6.91 -0.49 8.10
N GLY A 22 -5.79 -0.19 8.77
CA GLY A 22 -4.69 0.57 8.17
C GLY A 22 -4.02 -0.17 7.00
N ASP A 23 -3.80 -1.48 7.15
CA ASP A 23 -3.32 -2.34 6.07
C ASP A 23 -4.37 -2.47 4.96
N THR A 24 -5.64 -2.67 5.34
CA THR A 24 -6.76 -2.79 4.39
C THR A 24 -6.89 -1.56 3.50
N GLY A 25 -6.84 -0.34 4.05
CA GLY A 25 -6.94 0.89 3.27
C GLY A 25 -5.82 1.06 2.25
N SER A 26 -4.58 0.75 2.65
CA SER A 26 -3.42 0.80 1.76
C SER A 26 -3.50 -0.28 0.68
N ASN A 27 -3.92 -1.49 1.06
CA ASN A 27 -4.08 -2.62 0.16
C ASN A 27 -5.21 -2.40 -0.85
N LEU A 28 -6.31 -1.75 -0.45
CA LEU A 28 -7.41 -1.36 -1.33
C LEU A 28 -6.92 -0.47 -2.47
N ILE A 29 -6.17 0.59 -2.16
CA ILE A 29 -5.60 1.50 -3.15
C ILE A 29 -4.64 0.75 -4.07
N TYR A 30 -3.78 -0.09 -3.51
CA TYR A 30 -2.87 -0.92 -4.30
C TYR A 30 -3.59 -1.92 -5.21
N ALA A 31 -4.72 -2.49 -4.76
CA ALA A 31 -5.56 -3.36 -5.58
C ALA A 31 -6.20 -2.59 -6.75
N VAL A 32 -6.66 -1.36 -6.52
CA VAL A 32 -7.15 -0.47 -7.59
C VAL A 32 -6.04 -0.22 -8.61
N VAL A 33 -4.85 0.19 -8.15
CA VAL A 33 -3.70 0.46 -9.03
C VAL A 33 -3.34 -0.80 -9.82
N THR A 34 -3.15 -1.94 -9.18
CA THR A 34 -2.72 -3.15 -9.89
C THR A 34 -3.74 -3.71 -10.87
N THR A 35 -5.05 -3.66 -10.55
CA THR A 35 -6.11 -4.17 -11.44
C THR A 35 -6.43 -3.20 -12.58
N TYR A 36 -6.46 -1.89 -12.32
CA TYR A 36 -6.99 -0.90 -13.28
C TYR A 36 -5.92 -0.11 -14.04
N LEU A 37 -4.70 0.00 -13.53
CA LEU A 37 -3.65 0.81 -14.15
C LEU A 37 -3.33 0.41 -15.59
N THR A 38 -3.25 -0.90 -15.87
CA THR A 38 -2.95 -1.37 -17.23
C THR A 38 -4.00 -0.87 -18.20
N PHE A 39 -5.29 -1.10 -17.89
CA PHE A 39 -6.42 -0.62 -18.69
C PHE A 39 -6.42 0.91 -18.82
N TYR A 40 -6.21 1.64 -17.71
CA TYR A 40 -6.15 3.09 -17.74
C TYR A 40 -5.03 3.60 -18.67
N PHE A 41 -3.83 3.04 -18.58
CA PHE A 41 -2.72 3.49 -19.43
C PHE A 41 -2.86 3.07 -20.88
N THR A 42 -3.42 1.90 -21.19
CA THR A 42 -3.59 1.46 -22.58
C THR A 42 -4.78 2.10 -23.25
N ASP A 43 -5.95 2.04 -22.62
CA ASP A 43 -7.23 2.35 -23.26
C ASP A 43 -7.67 3.80 -23.03
N VAL A 44 -7.39 4.37 -21.86
CA VAL A 44 -7.80 5.76 -21.52
C VAL A 44 -6.70 6.76 -21.86
N TYR A 45 -5.48 6.52 -21.39
CA TYR A 45 -4.37 7.47 -21.51
C TYR A 45 -3.63 7.35 -22.86
N GLY A 46 -3.79 6.21 -23.55
CA GLY A 46 -3.30 5.96 -24.91
C GLY A 46 -1.81 5.60 -25.01
N ILE A 47 -1.23 5.00 -23.97
CA ILE A 47 0.15 4.50 -23.98
C ILE A 47 0.17 3.09 -24.58
N GLY A 48 1.11 2.83 -25.49
CA GLY A 48 1.27 1.51 -26.11
C GLY A 48 1.53 0.40 -25.06
N ALA A 49 0.88 -0.75 -25.23
CA ALA A 49 0.95 -1.88 -24.30
C ALA A 49 2.38 -2.37 -24.00
N ALA A 50 3.29 -2.31 -24.99
CA ALA A 50 4.70 -2.68 -24.79
C ALA A 50 5.41 -1.74 -23.80
N ALA A 51 5.10 -0.44 -23.83
CA ALA A 51 5.65 0.53 -22.89
C ALA A 51 5.07 0.33 -21.48
N VAL A 52 3.76 0.06 -21.38
CA VAL A 52 3.12 -0.29 -20.08
C VAL A 52 3.73 -1.56 -19.49
N GLY A 53 3.92 -2.61 -20.29
CA GLY A 53 4.57 -3.84 -19.83
C GLY A 53 6.01 -3.61 -19.34
N THR A 54 6.76 -2.74 -20.03
CA THR A 54 8.11 -2.34 -19.61
C THR A 54 8.08 -1.55 -18.30
N LEU A 55 7.12 -0.63 -18.14
CA LEU A 55 6.90 0.13 -16.91
C LEU A 55 6.62 -0.79 -15.71
N LEU A 56 5.75 -1.79 -15.90
CA LEU A 56 5.46 -2.78 -14.87
C LEU A 56 6.71 -3.57 -14.47
N LEU A 57 7.55 -3.96 -15.43
CA LEU A 57 8.82 -4.64 -15.17
C LEU A 57 9.80 -3.76 -14.39
N VAL A 58 9.98 -2.51 -14.81
CA VAL A 58 10.87 -1.55 -14.13
C VAL A 58 10.41 -1.32 -12.71
N ALA A 59 9.10 -1.15 -12.47
CA ALA A 59 8.58 -1.00 -11.13
C ALA A 59 8.90 -2.19 -10.24
N ARG A 60 8.83 -3.43 -10.75
CA ARG A 60 9.23 -4.62 -9.98
C ARG A 60 10.70 -4.63 -9.60
N LEU A 61 11.58 -4.14 -10.46
CA LEU A 61 13.00 -4.01 -10.15
C LEU A 61 13.24 -2.97 -9.06
N VAL A 62 12.49 -1.87 -9.09
CA VAL A 62 12.54 -0.84 -8.05
C VAL A 62 12.01 -1.39 -6.72
N ASP A 63 10.87 -2.08 -6.72
CA ASP A 63 10.29 -2.71 -5.50
C ASP A 63 11.27 -3.67 -4.82
N MET A 64 12.03 -4.42 -5.62
CA MET A 64 13.07 -5.34 -5.12
C MET A 64 14.16 -4.60 -4.33
N LEU A 65 14.51 -3.37 -4.75
CA LEU A 65 15.51 -2.54 -4.09
C LEU A 65 14.92 -1.76 -2.91
N ASP A 66 13.71 -1.24 -3.06
CA ASP A 66 13.04 -0.43 -2.04
C ASP A 66 12.76 -1.22 -0.76
N SER A 67 12.36 -2.49 -0.91
CA SER A 67 12.03 -3.37 0.21
C SER A 67 13.12 -3.43 1.30
N PRO A 68 14.40 -3.76 0.99
CA PRO A 68 15.48 -3.75 1.97
C PRO A 68 15.88 -2.33 2.41
N ILE A 69 15.81 -1.33 1.53
CA ILE A 69 16.13 0.07 1.88
C ILE A 69 15.21 0.56 2.99
N PHE A 70 13.89 0.38 2.84
CA PHE A 70 12.93 0.76 3.87
C PHE A 70 13.09 -0.09 5.12
N GLY A 71 13.44 -1.38 5.02
CA GLY A 71 13.76 -2.20 6.18
C GLY A 71 14.87 -1.58 7.04
N ILE A 72 15.99 -1.20 6.43
CA ILE A 72 17.12 -0.55 7.12
C ILE A 72 16.70 0.82 7.68
N LEU A 73 15.91 1.58 6.92
CA LEU A 73 15.49 2.92 7.30
C LEU A 73 14.56 2.91 8.51
N ILE A 74 13.62 1.95 8.56
CA ILE A 74 12.74 1.72 9.71
C ILE A 74 13.56 1.30 10.93
N ASP A 75 14.53 0.39 10.76
CA ASP A 75 15.38 -0.09 11.86
C ASP A 75 16.20 1.03 12.51
N LYS A 76 16.69 1.97 11.70
CA LYS A 76 17.44 3.16 12.14
C LYS A 76 16.55 4.28 12.68
N THR A 77 15.24 4.23 12.47
CA THR A 77 14.31 5.26 12.91
C THR A 77 14.06 5.14 14.41
N ASN A 78 14.59 6.07 15.21
CA ASN A 78 14.32 6.16 16.65
C ASN A 78 13.51 7.43 16.95
N THR A 79 12.19 7.29 17.09
CA THR A 79 11.32 8.41 17.47
C THR A 79 10.60 8.15 18.79
N ARG A 80 10.07 9.22 19.39
CA ARG A 80 9.26 9.16 20.62
C ARG A 80 7.98 8.33 20.48
N TRP A 81 7.52 8.08 19.24
CA TRP A 81 6.33 7.28 18.95
C TRP A 81 6.65 5.85 18.49
N GLY A 82 7.91 5.43 18.61
CA GLY A 82 8.40 4.13 18.13
C GLY A 82 9.01 4.19 16.73
N LYS A 83 9.37 3.02 16.20
CA LYS A 83 10.08 2.93 14.92
C LYS A 83 9.14 3.06 13.71
N SER A 84 8.00 2.36 13.75
CA SER A 84 7.17 2.15 12.56
C SER A 84 5.94 3.06 12.46
N ARG A 85 5.44 3.59 13.59
CA ARG A 85 4.23 4.45 13.62
C ARG A 85 4.37 5.78 12.86
N PRO A 86 5.50 6.50 12.94
CA PRO A 86 5.68 7.74 12.17
C PRO A 86 5.63 7.47 10.66
N TRP A 87 6.27 6.40 10.20
CA TRP A 87 6.31 6.05 8.78
C TRP A 87 4.92 5.86 8.19
N ILE A 88 4.01 5.18 8.90
CA ILE A 88 2.64 4.99 8.44
C ILE A 88 1.92 6.33 8.32
N LEU A 89 1.92 7.15 9.37
CA LEU A 89 1.19 8.42 9.38
C LEU A 89 1.72 9.41 8.32
N TRP A 90 3.04 9.54 8.21
CA TRP A 90 3.66 10.50 7.31
C TRP A 90 3.69 10.02 5.86
N SER A 91 3.67 8.70 5.60
CA SER A 91 3.70 8.15 4.23
C SER A 91 2.30 7.95 3.63
N CYS A 92 1.25 7.80 4.46
CA CYS A 92 -0.12 7.69 3.96
C CYS A 92 -0.56 8.92 3.14
N PHE A 93 -0.25 10.13 3.63
CA PHE A 93 -0.63 11.37 2.96
C PHE A 93 0.02 11.55 1.57
N PRO A 94 1.36 11.45 1.41
CA PRO A 94 1.98 11.52 0.09
C PRO A 94 1.54 10.35 -0.80
N PHE A 95 1.34 9.15 -0.25
CA PHE A 95 0.84 8.01 -1.02
C PHE A 95 -0.52 8.31 -1.68
N THR A 96 -1.47 8.85 -0.91
CA THR A 96 -2.78 9.24 -1.45
C THR A 96 -2.65 10.33 -2.52
N ILE A 97 -1.85 11.37 -2.28
CA ILE A 97 -1.66 12.46 -3.26
C ILE A 97 -1.06 11.94 -4.56
N VAL A 98 0.02 11.16 -4.49
CA VAL A 98 0.70 10.61 -5.67
C VAL A 98 -0.22 9.68 -6.43
N THR A 99 -1.05 8.89 -5.74
CA THR A 99 -2.02 8.01 -6.40
C THR A 99 -3.13 8.79 -7.10
N ILE A 100 -3.60 9.89 -6.52
CA ILE A 100 -4.57 10.78 -7.20
C ILE A 100 -3.92 11.40 -8.44
N LEU A 101 -2.68 11.89 -8.33
CA LEU A 101 -1.94 12.47 -9.45
C LEU A 101 -1.68 11.44 -10.56
N LEU A 102 -1.44 10.17 -10.22
CA LEU A 102 -1.27 9.08 -11.17
C LEU A 102 -2.48 8.95 -12.11
N PHE A 103 -3.70 9.05 -11.57
CA PHE A 103 -4.96 8.93 -12.31
C PHE A 103 -5.50 10.26 -12.86
N MET A 104 -4.91 11.39 -12.49
CA MET A 104 -5.32 12.71 -13.01
C MET A 104 -4.98 12.90 -14.49
N GLY A 105 -3.93 12.21 -14.98
CA GLY A 105 -3.60 12.10 -16.39
C GLY A 105 -3.60 13.41 -17.19
N PRO A 106 -2.68 14.36 -16.91
CA PRO A 106 -2.64 15.61 -17.66
C PRO A 106 -2.42 15.38 -19.16
N GLU A 107 -3.05 16.19 -20.01
CA GLU A 107 -2.83 16.14 -21.45
C GLU A 107 -1.41 16.58 -21.81
N LEU A 108 -0.54 15.60 -22.06
CA LEU A 108 0.84 15.79 -22.47
C LEU A 108 1.08 15.18 -23.86
N SER A 109 2.21 15.53 -24.48
CA SER A 109 2.70 14.84 -25.67
C SER A 109 2.92 13.35 -25.40
N ALA A 110 2.95 12.52 -26.43
CA ALA A 110 3.11 11.06 -26.28
C ALA A 110 4.31 10.66 -25.40
N SER A 111 5.47 11.32 -25.59
CA SER A 111 6.65 11.11 -24.74
C SER A 111 6.45 11.64 -23.31
N GLY A 112 5.76 12.77 -23.16
CA GLY A 112 5.44 13.35 -21.85
C GLY A 112 4.51 12.47 -21.02
N LYS A 113 3.49 11.87 -21.66
CA LYS A 113 2.58 10.90 -21.03
C LYS A 113 3.33 9.70 -20.48
N LEU A 114 4.28 9.16 -21.26
CA LEU A 114 5.10 8.02 -20.84
C LEU A 114 5.97 8.39 -19.63
N VAL A 115 6.71 9.50 -19.68
CA VAL A 115 7.55 9.93 -18.56
C VAL A 115 6.71 10.18 -17.30
N TYR A 116 5.55 10.82 -17.45
CA TYR A 116 4.61 11.05 -16.34
C TYR A 116 4.16 9.73 -15.71
N ALA A 117 3.72 8.77 -16.54
CA ALA A 117 3.28 7.45 -16.07
C ALA A 117 4.39 6.74 -15.30
N TYR A 118 5.63 6.75 -15.79
CA TYR A 118 6.78 6.14 -15.10
C TYR A 118 7.05 6.77 -13.74
N ILE A 119 7.10 8.10 -13.67
CA ILE A 119 7.43 8.82 -12.42
C ILE A 119 6.36 8.55 -11.36
N PHE A 120 5.09 8.79 -11.67
CA PHE A 120 4.02 8.68 -10.69
C PHE A 120 3.73 7.23 -10.31
N TYR A 121 3.85 6.28 -11.25
CA TYR A 121 3.64 4.87 -10.94
C TYR A 121 4.74 4.33 -10.03
N ILE A 122 6.02 4.61 -10.34
CA ILE A 122 7.13 4.19 -9.49
C ILE A 122 7.02 4.87 -8.12
N ALA A 123 6.76 6.18 -8.07
CA ALA A 123 6.57 6.90 -6.81
C ALA A 123 5.42 6.32 -5.97
N SER A 124 4.30 5.93 -6.59
CA SER A 124 3.18 5.32 -5.88
C SER A 124 3.56 3.95 -5.28
N ASN A 125 4.35 3.13 -5.98
CA ASN A 125 4.84 1.84 -5.47
C ASN A 125 5.84 2.00 -4.33
N VAL A 126 6.79 2.93 -4.46
CA VAL A 126 7.77 3.25 -3.41
C VAL A 126 7.04 3.69 -2.13
N LEU A 127 6.06 4.58 -2.26
CA LEU A 127 5.27 5.09 -1.14
C LEU A 127 4.35 4.01 -0.53
N TYR A 128 3.78 3.13 -1.36
CA TYR A 128 3.06 1.97 -0.87
C TYR A 128 3.95 1.08 -0.01
N THR A 129 5.17 0.78 -0.47
CA THR A 129 6.17 0.01 0.29
C THR A 129 6.55 0.72 1.59
N ALA A 130 6.70 2.05 1.56
CA ALA A 130 6.98 2.87 2.73
C ALA A 130 5.86 2.84 3.78
N VAL A 131 4.61 2.54 3.39
CA VAL A 131 3.48 2.35 4.32
C VAL A 131 3.39 0.89 4.78
N ASN A 132 3.53 -0.07 3.87
CA ASN A 132 3.30 -1.49 4.15
C ASN A 132 4.43 -2.13 4.99
N ASN A 133 5.70 -1.79 4.71
CA ASN A 133 6.84 -2.36 5.44
C ASN A 133 6.80 -2.01 6.94
N PRO A 134 6.59 -0.75 7.36
CA PRO A 134 6.46 -0.43 8.79
C PRO A 134 5.24 -1.10 9.43
N LEU A 135 4.12 -1.23 8.71
CA LEU A 135 2.93 -1.96 9.17
C LEU A 135 3.31 -3.40 9.57
N THR A 136 4.02 -4.13 8.70
CA THR A 136 4.43 -5.52 9.01
C THR A 136 5.41 -5.61 10.19
N THR A 137 6.35 -4.66 10.33
CA THR A 137 7.27 -4.61 11.47
C THR A 137 6.60 -4.25 12.81
N LEU A 138 5.40 -3.65 12.79
CA LEU A 138 4.64 -3.32 13.99
C LEU A 138 4.06 -4.57 14.67
N LEU A 139 3.74 -5.63 13.92
CA LEU A 139 3.15 -6.85 14.45
C LEU A 139 3.92 -7.47 15.64
N PRO A 140 5.25 -7.68 15.58
CA PRO A 140 6.01 -8.20 16.72
C PRO A 140 6.08 -7.24 17.92
N SER A 141 5.89 -5.94 17.71
CA SER A 141 5.87 -4.94 18.79
C SER A 141 4.53 -4.85 19.53
N LEU A 142 3.44 -5.39 18.95
CA LEU A 142 2.09 -5.28 19.51
C LEU A 142 1.80 -6.26 20.65
N SER A 143 2.35 -7.47 20.63
CA SER A 143 2.21 -8.45 21.72
C SER A 143 3.43 -9.34 21.79
N SER A 144 3.75 -9.91 22.95
CA SER A 144 4.78 -10.94 23.11
C SER A 144 4.28 -12.36 22.80
N ASP A 145 2.96 -12.55 22.76
CA ASP A 145 2.34 -13.86 22.49
C ASP A 145 2.23 -14.12 20.98
N VAL A 146 2.74 -15.29 20.56
CA VAL A 146 2.71 -15.76 19.17
C VAL A 146 1.27 -15.99 18.69
N GLN A 147 0.36 -16.44 19.56
CA GLN A 147 -1.05 -16.64 19.19
C GLN A 147 -1.76 -15.31 18.94
N GLU A 148 -1.57 -14.32 19.81
CA GLU A 148 -2.15 -12.97 19.64
C GLU A 148 -1.64 -12.28 18.37
N ARG A 149 -0.34 -12.42 18.04
CA ARG A 149 0.23 -11.96 16.76
C ARG A 149 -0.39 -12.66 15.56
N THR A 150 -0.60 -13.97 15.66
CA THR A 150 -1.22 -14.76 14.58
C THR A 150 -2.64 -14.29 14.33
N VAL A 151 -3.45 -14.11 15.38
CA VAL A 151 -4.82 -13.59 15.28
C VAL A 151 -4.83 -12.19 14.67
N ALA A 152 -3.96 -11.28 15.11
CA ALA A 152 -3.85 -9.94 14.54
C ALA A 152 -3.47 -9.96 13.04
N ASN A 153 -2.57 -10.86 12.64
CA ASN A 153 -2.22 -11.03 11.23
C ASN A 153 -3.38 -11.64 10.41
N THR A 154 -4.18 -12.54 10.99
CA THR A 154 -5.40 -13.04 10.35
C THR A 154 -6.42 -11.92 10.10
N PHE A 155 -6.65 -11.03 11.07
CA PHE A 155 -7.50 -9.84 10.87
C PHE A 155 -6.98 -8.94 9.75
N ARG A 156 -5.66 -8.74 9.69
CA ARG A 156 -4.99 -7.99 8.62
C ARG A 156 -5.22 -8.61 7.25
N MET A 157 -4.89 -9.89 7.09
CA MET A 157 -5.03 -10.60 5.82
C MET A 157 -6.49 -10.70 5.37
N PHE A 158 -7.42 -10.94 6.29
CA PHE A 158 -8.84 -10.97 5.98
C PHE A 158 -9.33 -9.61 5.50
N GLY A 159 -8.95 -8.52 6.19
CA GLY A 159 -9.29 -7.17 5.78
C GLY A 159 -8.74 -6.82 4.40
N GLY A 160 -7.46 -7.06 4.15
CA GLY A 160 -6.82 -6.82 2.85
C GLY A 160 -7.46 -7.63 1.72
N GLN A 161 -7.66 -8.94 1.91
CA GLN A 161 -8.24 -9.80 0.89
C GLN A 161 -9.71 -9.47 0.61
N PHE A 162 -10.49 -9.21 1.66
CA PHE A 162 -11.89 -8.80 1.52
C PHE A 162 -12.01 -7.45 0.82
N GLY A 163 -11.14 -6.49 1.16
CA GLY A 163 -11.05 -5.22 0.48
C GLY A 163 -10.69 -5.37 -1.00
N GLY A 164 -9.66 -6.16 -1.31
CA GLY A 164 -9.27 -6.44 -2.69
C GLY A 164 -10.38 -7.09 -3.52
N LEU A 165 -11.18 -7.99 -2.90
CA LEU A 165 -12.36 -8.57 -3.53
C LEU A 165 -13.42 -7.52 -3.83
N LEU A 166 -13.74 -6.65 -2.86
CA LEU A 166 -14.69 -5.56 -3.07
C LEU A 166 -14.24 -4.68 -4.23
N VAL A 167 -12.97 -4.26 -4.25
CA VAL A 167 -12.41 -3.46 -5.35
C VAL A 167 -12.57 -4.17 -6.68
N ASN A 168 -12.16 -5.43 -6.80
CA ASN A 168 -12.27 -6.14 -8.09
C ASN A 168 -13.72 -6.27 -8.57
N LEU A 169 -14.67 -6.44 -7.65
CA LEU A 169 -16.09 -6.57 -7.98
C LEU A 169 -16.76 -5.24 -8.30
N THR A 170 -16.40 -4.16 -7.61
CA THR A 170 -17.09 -2.88 -7.72
C THR A 170 -16.39 -1.88 -8.62
N LEU A 171 -15.07 -1.96 -8.81
CA LEU A 171 -14.28 -0.92 -9.46
C LEU A 171 -14.71 -0.69 -10.92
N LEU A 172 -14.80 -1.73 -11.74
CA LEU A 172 -15.22 -1.57 -13.14
C LEU A 172 -16.67 -1.04 -13.27
N PRO A 173 -17.66 -1.55 -12.53
CA PRO A 173 -18.99 -0.95 -12.49
C PRO A 173 -19.00 0.51 -12.03
N LEU A 174 -18.19 0.85 -11.02
CA LEU A 174 -18.13 2.22 -10.50
C LEU A 174 -17.50 3.18 -11.51
N VAL A 175 -16.43 2.75 -12.18
CA VAL A 175 -15.80 3.50 -13.27
C VAL A 175 -16.76 3.67 -14.44
N ALA A 176 -17.53 2.64 -14.80
CA ALA A 176 -18.55 2.76 -15.84
C ALA A 176 -19.69 3.72 -15.43
N PHE A 177 -20.10 3.70 -14.16
CA PHE A 177 -21.18 4.54 -13.63
C PHE A 177 -20.77 6.01 -13.47
N PHE A 178 -19.57 6.29 -12.96
CA PHE A 178 -19.08 7.65 -12.73
C PHE A 178 -18.31 8.23 -13.94
N GLY A 179 -17.69 7.39 -14.75
CA GLY A 179 -16.90 7.79 -15.92
C GLY A 179 -17.77 8.12 -17.14
N ASN A 180 -19.05 7.74 -17.14
CA ASN A 180 -20.04 8.16 -18.14
C ASN A 180 -19.61 8.01 -19.62
N GLY A 181 -18.77 7.02 -19.94
CA GLY A 181 -18.54 6.55 -21.30
C GLY A 181 -17.51 7.31 -22.16
N ASP A 182 -16.64 8.14 -21.59
CA ASP A 182 -15.53 8.79 -22.31
C ASP A 182 -14.15 8.34 -21.81
#